data_AF-A0A915AIL8-F1
#
_entry.id   AF-A0A915AIL8-F1
#
_cell.length_a   1.000
_cell.length_b   1.000
_cell.length_c   1.000
_cell.angle_alpha   90.00
_cell.angle_beta   90.00
_cell.angle_gamma   90.00
#
_symmetry.space_group_name_H-M   'P 1'
#
loop_
_entity.id
_entity.type
_entity.pdbx_description
1 polymer ?
#
loop_
_entity_poly.entity_id
_entity_poly.type
_entity_poly.pdbx_seq_one_letter_code
_entity_poly.pdbx_strand_id
1 'polypeptide(L)'
;MRMSQPSGRPKTSAGSRASSARGVRRPSTAARKMIERPFSRTAVDANSNVMQRSVSNAAVPPPRSSMGERIQGRMSTAQAARSPSPNFHRGAAPGSAMRPITQQGLIGVRASGRLTSSRQVLDKSYYVSLLQQKTNALLLEIDALKKELHRSELNRQNLTIYEKKAEEEASIIRDLQGTLADCNMIIDRLNTNTDLDALKEELNELIAKNEEAEKGLNELFADREHIEEATRDVEKQIELEKTKNIAALNELDVHIREQFEQLKRGAVLLDEEYHIKEEELDALNRRKEQLDDEVASSSFKQQAMILHERIAEMESKKAAITEEINAEGTPSEQRERLLQTVIRTTDEVTAMQKQIDSVTERIDQGNEELREFESEYDDVIGEKNEKYRELKTKEVQIDEFLDSYEELKSEQEVRIAQFSAEIVRLLELISRNCSITDLSANVTGMDTAGVEKFNDETAIASELQDLHVRLQEEMISLDESERRLRNDAENLTHVMQAMSSRMDEFEDHESLRADTGQKRLGLERRLKELQVLLPDVEVNNKQVLAKLSTTKAQLDENDEYTTLKNVQKKWQYIEQNNATLRETATTKDAETNYSNLKDEAMRLQAEYNANVVSWTRPK
;
A
#
# COMPACT_ATOMS: atom_id res chain seq x y z
N MET A 1 57.40 -52.58 42.27
CA MET A 1 57.44 -52.57 40.79
C MET A 1 56.21 -51.81 40.30
N ARG A 2 56.34 -50.51 40.05
CA ARG A 2 56.36 -49.82 38.72
C ARG A 2 55.02 -49.78 37.96
N MET A 3 54.31 -48.66 38.14
CA MET A 3 53.74 -47.70 37.17
C MET A 3 53.39 -48.15 35.74
N SER A 4 52.17 -47.83 35.27
CA SER A 4 51.93 -47.07 34.02
C SER A 4 50.47 -46.60 33.89
N GLN A 5 50.28 -45.31 33.55
CA GLN A 5 49.05 -44.71 33.04
C GLN A 5 49.05 -44.74 31.50
N PRO A 6 47.90 -44.46 30.85
CA PRO A 6 47.94 -43.48 29.77
C PRO A 6 46.82 -42.43 29.81
N SER A 7 47.21 -41.25 29.35
CA SER A 7 46.43 -40.04 29.12
C SER A 7 45.74 -40.03 27.75
N GLY A 8 44.57 -39.38 27.65
CA GLY A 8 43.90 -39.12 26.38
C GLY A 8 42.89 -37.96 26.53
N ARG A 9 43.29 -36.77 26.06
CA ARG A 9 42.50 -35.53 26.05
C ARG A 9 41.64 -35.47 24.77
N PRO A 10 40.38 -35.01 24.79
CA PRO A 10 39.52 -34.93 23.62
C PRO A 10 39.88 -33.74 22.71
N LYS A 11 39.77 -33.95 21.39
CA LYS A 11 39.91 -32.92 20.35
C LYS A 11 38.57 -32.20 20.17
N THR A 12 38.60 -30.88 20.23
CA THR A 12 37.51 -29.97 19.87
C THR A 12 37.33 -29.93 18.35
N SER A 13 36.16 -30.34 17.85
CA SER A 13 35.76 -30.17 16.45
C SER A 13 35.22 -28.75 16.24
N ALA A 14 35.89 -28.01 15.35
CA ALA A 14 35.47 -26.70 14.87
C ALA A 14 34.15 -26.79 14.10
N GLY A 15 33.28 -25.80 14.32
CA GLY A 15 32.00 -25.66 13.65
C GLY A 15 32.14 -25.38 12.15
N SER A 16 31.37 -26.13 11.38
CA SER A 16 31.09 -25.93 9.97
C SER A 16 30.22 -24.69 9.78
N ARG A 17 30.81 -23.64 9.22
CA ARG A 17 30.07 -22.50 8.64
C ARG A 17 29.45 -22.92 7.31
N ALA A 18 28.22 -22.45 7.10
CA ALA A 18 27.33 -22.74 5.99
C ALA A 18 27.95 -22.42 4.63
N SER A 19 27.88 -23.41 3.72
CA SER A 19 28.09 -23.21 2.30
C SER A 19 26.77 -22.75 1.67
N SER A 20 26.73 -21.52 1.19
CA SER A 20 25.65 -21.01 0.33
C SER A 20 25.73 -21.73 -1.01
N ALA A 21 24.82 -22.68 -1.23
CA ALA A 21 24.66 -23.38 -2.49
C ALA A 21 24.08 -22.41 -3.55
N ARG A 22 24.98 -21.77 -4.29
CA ARG A 22 24.68 -21.08 -5.55
C ARG A 22 24.35 -22.15 -6.60
N GLY A 23 23.06 -22.41 -6.78
CA GLY A 23 22.55 -23.30 -7.82
C GLY A 23 22.94 -22.79 -9.20
N VAL A 24 23.79 -23.54 -9.89
CA VAL A 24 24.15 -23.35 -11.29
C VAL A 24 22.93 -23.69 -12.14
N ARG A 25 22.11 -22.68 -12.50
CA ARG A 25 21.21 -22.75 -13.64
C ARG A 25 22.00 -22.33 -14.89
N ARG A 26 22.10 -23.25 -15.85
CA ARG A 26 22.57 -22.98 -17.22
C ARG A 26 21.67 -21.92 -17.88
N PRO A 27 22.22 -20.87 -18.52
CA PRO A 27 21.45 -20.10 -19.49
C PRO A 27 21.41 -20.84 -20.83
N SER A 28 20.21 -20.93 -21.39
CA SER A 28 19.95 -21.31 -22.78
C SER A 28 20.63 -20.31 -23.72
N THR A 29 21.36 -20.83 -24.70
CA THR A 29 21.98 -20.04 -25.78
C THR A 29 20.93 -19.62 -26.80
N ALA A 30 20.34 -18.44 -26.65
CA ALA A 30 19.72 -17.67 -27.74
C ALA A 30 19.31 -16.28 -27.21
N ALA A 31 20.18 -15.29 -27.35
CA ALA A 31 19.79 -13.88 -27.21
C ALA A 31 20.56 -13.02 -28.23
N ARG A 32 19.86 -12.76 -29.34
CA ARG A 32 20.04 -11.62 -30.25
C ARG A 32 20.32 -10.33 -29.48
N LYS A 33 21.45 -9.63 -29.64
CA LYS A 33 21.53 -8.22 -29.23
C LYS A 33 20.50 -7.41 -30.02
N MET A 34 19.39 -7.03 -29.39
CA MET A 34 18.54 -5.94 -29.85
C MET A 34 19.13 -4.64 -29.32
N ILE A 35 19.39 -3.72 -30.24
CA ILE A 35 19.83 -2.36 -29.95
C ILE A 35 18.57 -1.60 -29.52
N GLU A 36 18.46 -1.30 -28.23
CA GLU A 36 17.40 -0.45 -27.68
C GLU A 36 17.49 0.95 -28.28
N ARG A 37 16.38 1.40 -28.88
CA ARG A 37 16.16 2.80 -29.25
C ARG A 37 15.74 3.58 -28.00
N PRO A 38 16.24 4.80 -27.77
CA PRO A 38 15.75 5.62 -26.67
C PRO A 38 14.33 6.14 -26.95
N PHE A 39 13.45 6.00 -25.95
CA PHE A 39 12.09 6.52 -25.93
C PHE A 39 12.08 8.06 -26.09
N SER A 40 11.24 8.55 -26.99
CA SER A 40 10.94 9.96 -27.19
C SER A 40 10.02 10.49 -26.08
N ARG A 41 10.56 11.36 -25.21
CA ARG A 41 9.75 12.27 -24.39
C ARG A 41 9.21 13.40 -25.28
N THR A 42 7.95 13.31 -25.67
CA THR A 42 7.15 14.47 -26.11
C THR A 42 6.18 14.82 -24.99
N ALA A 43 6.60 15.73 -24.11
CA ALA A 43 5.69 16.45 -23.23
C ALA A 43 5.22 17.72 -23.96
N VAL A 44 3.91 17.84 -24.05
CA VAL A 44 3.19 18.97 -24.65
C VAL A 44 3.07 20.05 -23.57
N ASP A 45 3.89 21.10 -23.64
CA ASP A 45 3.67 22.31 -22.84
C ASP A 45 2.80 23.29 -23.62
N ALA A 46 1.50 23.21 -23.36
CA ALA A 46 0.55 24.28 -23.58
C ALA A 46 0.53 25.17 -22.34
N ASN A 47 1.13 26.37 -22.42
CA ASN A 47 0.56 27.63 -21.93
C ASN A 47 1.61 28.74 -21.96
N SER A 48 1.51 29.58 -22.99
CA SER A 48 2.14 30.90 -23.03
C SER A 48 1.09 31.94 -22.65
N ASN A 49 1.24 32.54 -21.46
CA ASN A 49 0.85 33.92 -21.17
C ASN A 49 1.25 34.25 -19.73
N VAL A 50 2.12 35.24 -19.56
CA VAL A 50 1.91 36.40 -18.69
C VAL A 50 3.10 37.37 -18.86
N MET A 51 2.73 38.64 -18.90
CA MET A 51 3.52 39.83 -19.20
C MET A 51 4.60 40.17 -18.16
N GLN A 52 5.61 40.90 -18.64
CA GLN A 52 6.30 42.05 -18.01
C GLN A 52 6.67 41.96 -16.52
N ARG A 53 7.98 42.06 -16.24
CA ARG A 53 8.57 43.30 -15.68
C ARG A 53 10.10 43.25 -15.65
N SER A 54 10.67 44.27 -16.26
CA SER A 54 12.02 44.78 -16.09
C SER A 54 12.23 45.36 -14.69
N VAL A 55 13.36 45.04 -14.05
CA VAL A 55 14.10 45.95 -13.17
C VAL A 55 15.59 45.61 -13.19
N SER A 56 16.38 46.64 -13.43
CA SER A 56 17.84 46.68 -13.44
C SER A 56 18.42 46.48 -12.05
N ASN A 57 19.61 45.86 -11.93
CA ASN A 57 20.71 46.45 -11.17
C ASN A 57 22.04 45.67 -11.23
N ALA A 58 23.10 46.48 -11.31
CA ALA A 58 24.42 46.35 -10.71
C ALA A 58 25.41 45.27 -11.23
N ALA A 59 26.50 45.81 -11.76
CA ALA A 59 27.74 45.16 -12.12
C ALA A 59 28.60 44.78 -10.91
N VAL A 60 29.24 43.61 -10.95
CA VAL A 60 30.51 43.29 -10.27
C VAL A 60 31.27 42.26 -11.13
N PRO A 61 32.59 42.41 -11.38
CA PRO A 61 33.37 41.52 -12.24
C PRO A 61 33.95 40.31 -11.47
N PRO A 62 34.29 39.18 -12.14
CA PRO A 62 35.05 38.11 -11.51
C PRO A 62 36.57 38.36 -11.61
N PRO A 63 37.36 37.92 -10.61
CA PRO A 63 38.81 38.11 -10.61
C PRO A 63 39.55 37.01 -11.37
N ARG A 64 40.78 37.37 -11.79
CA ARG A 64 41.77 36.53 -12.47
C ARG A 64 42.59 35.67 -11.50
N SER A 65 42.84 34.44 -11.94
CA SER A 65 44.10 33.65 -11.91
C SER A 65 44.97 33.51 -10.65
N SER A 66 45.27 32.25 -10.31
CA SER A 66 46.48 31.75 -9.61
C SER A 66 46.35 30.21 -9.54
N MET A 67 47.32 29.31 -9.70
CA MET A 67 48.73 29.29 -10.09
C MET A 67 49.13 27.78 -10.08
N GLY A 68 50.13 27.37 -10.88
CA GLY A 68 50.79 26.04 -10.80
C GLY A 68 50.04 24.91 -11.53
N GLU A 69 50.66 23.91 -12.15
CA GLU A 69 52.03 23.43 -12.04
C GLU A 69 52.37 22.54 -13.26
N ARG A 70 53.67 22.36 -13.51
CA ARG A 70 54.27 21.78 -14.72
C ARG A 70 54.88 20.43 -14.36
N ILE A 71 54.49 19.31 -14.99
CA ILE A 71 55.31 18.08 -15.05
C ILE A 71 55.21 17.42 -16.45
N GLN A 72 56.32 16.82 -16.84
CA GLN A 72 56.76 16.34 -18.15
C GLN A 72 56.18 14.97 -18.58
N GLY A 73 55.87 14.87 -19.87
CA GLY A 73 56.34 13.86 -20.85
C GLY A 73 56.20 12.35 -20.63
N ARG A 74 55.61 11.65 -21.62
CA ARG A 74 56.33 10.73 -22.54
C ARG A 74 55.40 9.98 -23.54
N MET A 75 55.87 9.92 -24.80
CA MET A 75 55.77 8.83 -25.81
C MET A 75 54.37 8.47 -26.36
N SER A 76 54.15 7.99 -27.59
CA SER A 76 54.84 7.86 -28.89
C SER A 76 53.82 7.19 -29.86
N THR A 77 54.22 6.88 -31.10
CA THR A 77 53.53 6.13 -32.19
C THR A 77 52.49 6.93 -33.00
N ALA A 78 52.44 6.96 -34.34
CA ALA A 78 53.07 6.18 -35.41
C ALA A 78 53.14 7.04 -36.72
N GLN A 79 54.27 7.03 -37.44
CA GLN A 79 54.48 6.45 -38.79
C GLN A 79 53.59 6.92 -39.97
N ALA A 80 54.21 7.55 -40.98
CA ALA A 80 54.16 7.24 -42.43
C ALA A 80 54.84 8.37 -43.25
N ALA A 81 56.05 8.15 -43.80
CA ALA A 81 56.36 7.90 -45.23
C ALA A 81 56.16 9.13 -46.17
N ARG A 82 57.24 9.85 -46.58
CA ARG A 82 58.02 9.73 -47.86
C ARG A 82 57.11 9.67 -49.12
N SER A 83 57.22 10.49 -50.19
CA SER A 83 58.39 10.92 -50.99
C SER A 83 58.02 12.06 -51.98
N PRO A 84 58.98 12.68 -52.70
CA PRO A 84 58.84 13.99 -53.38
C PRO A 84 58.93 13.99 -54.94
N SER A 85 58.61 15.16 -55.54
CA SER A 85 59.02 15.71 -56.87
C SER A 85 58.26 15.30 -58.15
N PRO A 86 58.37 16.05 -59.30
CA PRO A 86 58.48 17.51 -59.50
C PRO A 86 57.69 18.08 -60.73
N ASN A 87 57.60 19.43 -60.79
CA ASN A 87 57.60 20.34 -61.94
C ASN A 87 56.77 20.09 -63.22
N PHE A 88 55.83 21.02 -63.49
CA PHE A 88 55.73 21.69 -64.80
C PHE A 88 55.51 23.21 -64.62
N HIS A 89 56.26 24.01 -65.37
CA HIS A 89 56.25 25.48 -65.41
C HIS A 89 55.74 25.97 -66.77
N ARG A 90 54.88 27.01 -66.77
CA ARG A 90 54.88 28.20 -67.66
C ARG A 90 53.61 29.01 -67.39
N GLY A 91 53.64 30.33 -67.19
CA GLY A 91 54.76 31.26 -67.21
C GLY A 91 54.37 32.70 -66.82
N ALA A 92 55.40 33.54 -66.86
CA ALA A 92 55.42 35.01 -66.91
C ALA A 92 55.03 35.82 -65.64
N ALA A 93 56.08 36.37 -65.02
CA ALA A 93 56.12 37.53 -64.11
C ALA A 93 56.06 38.86 -64.93
N PRO A 94 56.06 40.11 -64.38
CA PRO A 94 56.60 40.51 -63.07
C PRO A 94 55.76 41.55 -62.28
N GLY A 95 55.97 41.61 -60.96
CA GLY A 95 55.37 42.69 -60.15
C GLY A 95 55.59 42.52 -58.66
N SER A 96 56.80 42.84 -58.21
CA SER A 96 57.12 43.52 -56.94
C SER A 96 56.41 43.13 -55.63
N ALA A 97 57.27 42.70 -54.69
CA ALA A 97 57.31 43.09 -53.28
C ALA A 97 56.21 42.53 -52.34
N MET A 98 56.54 41.52 -51.54
CA MET A 98 57.21 41.62 -50.22
C MET A 98 56.24 41.96 -49.08
N ARG A 99 55.90 40.90 -48.32
CA ARG A 99 55.93 40.79 -46.85
C ARG A 99 55.80 42.09 -46.04
N PRO A 100 54.79 42.23 -45.16
CA PRO A 100 54.91 43.13 -44.02
C PRO A 100 55.85 42.48 -42.99
N ILE A 101 57.13 42.85 -43.06
CA ILE A 101 58.05 42.77 -41.94
C ILE A 101 57.84 44.02 -41.07
N THR A 102 57.66 43.77 -39.79
CA THR A 102 57.74 44.77 -38.72
C THR A 102 59.13 45.42 -38.74
N GLN A 103 59.21 46.67 -39.17
CA GLN A 103 60.33 47.57 -38.87
C GLN A 103 59.79 48.80 -38.15
N GLN A 104 59.82 48.72 -36.82
CA GLN A 104 59.81 49.88 -35.95
C GLN A 104 61.24 50.43 -35.94
N GLY A 105 61.49 51.44 -36.77
CA GLY A 105 62.77 52.11 -36.87
C GLY A 105 62.71 53.26 -37.88
N LEU A 106 62.89 54.49 -37.38
CA LEU A 106 63.26 55.72 -38.11
C LEU A 106 62.20 56.42 -38.98
N ILE A 107 61.38 57.26 -38.33
CA ILE A 107 61.02 58.60 -38.81
C ILE A 107 61.17 59.49 -37.56
N GLY A 108 62.05 60.48 -37.47
CA GLY A 108 62.34 61.51 -38.46
C GLY A 108 61.92 62.83 -37.82
N VAL A 109 62.86 63.43 -37.11
CA VAL A 109 62.76 64.73 -36.42
C VAL A 109 62.16 65.79 -37.35
N ARG A 110 61.11 66.48 -36.89
CA ARG A 110 60.85 67.87 -37.28
C ARG A 110 60.80 68.73 -36.02
N ALA A 111 61.80 69.59 -35.90
CA ALA A 111 61.78 70.72 -34.99
C ALA A 111 60.90 71.82 -35.58
N SER A 112 59.99 72.37 -34.78
CA SER A 112 59.71 73.81 -34.81
C SER A 112 58.96 74.25 -33.55
N GLY A 113 59.50 75.27 -32.88
CA GLY A 113 58.72 76.24 -32.11
C GLY A 113 58.36 75.88 -30.66
N ARG A 114 59.28 76.20 -29.74
CA ARG A 114 58.90 76.61 -28.37
C ARG A 114 57.86 77.73 -28.46
N LEU A 115 56.69 77.57 -27.83
CA LEU A 115 55.97 78.70 -27.25
C LEU A 115 55.23 78.22 -25.99
N THR A 116 55.41 79.01 -24.96
CA THR A 116 55.04 78.85 -23.56
C THR A 116 53.59 78.37 -23.33
N SER A 117 53.43 77.43 -22.39
CA SER A 117 52.18 77.19 -21.67
C SER A 117 51.72 78.51 -21.03
N SER A 118 50.80 79.19 -21.70
CA SER A 118 50.00 80.27 -21.14
C SER A 118 48.58 79.73 -20.97
N ARG A 119 47.93 80.07 -19.86
CA ARG A 119 46.51 79.79 -19.66
C ARG A 119 45.74 80.51 -20.76
N GLN A 120 45.35 79.79 -21.81
CA GLN A 120 44.45 80.29 -22.84
C GLN A 120 43.06 80.36 -22.21
N VAL A 121 42.54 81.58 -22.04
CA VAL A 121 41.12 81.80 -21.78
C VAL A 121 40.44 81.61 -23.12
N LEU A 122 39.74 80.49 -23.26
CA LEU A 122 39.07 80.11 -24.49
C LEU A 122 37.67 80.74 -24.51
N ASP A 123 37.32 81.41 -25.61
CA ASP A 123 36.02 82.06 -25.74
C ASP A 123 34.88 81.05 -25.83
N LYS A 124 33.65 81.49 -25.51
CA LYS A 124 32.42 80.67 -25.60
C LYS A 124 32.32 79.91 -26.92
N SER A 125 32.74 80.53 -28.02
CA SER A 125 32.73 79.93 -29.37
C SER A 125 33.63 78.69 -29.50
N TYR A 126 34.78 78.65 -28.81
CA TYR A 126 35.64 77.47 -28.80
C TYR A 126 34.95 76.29 -28.10
N TYR A 127 34.37 76.52 -26.92
CA TYR A 127 33.62 75.47 -26.21
C TYR A 127 32.37 75.04 -26.96
N VAL A 128 31.68 75.95 -27.65
CA VAL A 128 30.55 75.61 -28.54
C VAL A 128 31.01 74.74 -29.71
N SER A 129 32.14 75.07 -30.36
CA SER A 129 32.69 74.25 -31.45
C SER A 129 33.17 72.88 -30.95
N LEU A 130 33.78 72.81 -29.77
CA LEU A 130 34.19 71.55 -29.16
C LEU A 130 32.98 70.70 -28.77
N LEU A 131 31.93 71.33 -28.22
CA LEU A 131 30.66 70.67 -27.95
C LEU A 131 30.03 70.16 -29.24
N GLN A 132 29.96 70.97 -30.30
CA GLN A 132 29.46 70.52 -31.61
C GLN A 132 30.29 69.37 -32.17
N GLN A 133 31.62 69.40 -32.06
CA GLN A 133 32.48 68.29 -32.48
C GLN A 133 32.20 67.03 -31.66
N LYS A 134 32.03 67.14 -30.34
CA LYS A 134 31.69 66.01 -29.47
C LYS A 134 30.28 65.50 -29.72
N THR A 135 29.31 66.37 -29.98
CA THR A 135 27.96 66.02 -30.40
C THR A 135 27.99 65.27 -31.73
N ASN A 136 28.76 65.73 -32.71
CA ASN A 136 28.91 65.04 -34.00
C ASN A 136 29.62 63.68 -33.83
N ALA A 137 30.64 63.60 -32.98
CA ALA A 137 31.29 62.33 -32.65
C ALA A 137 30.32 61.36 -31.97
N LEU A 138 29.49 61.84 -31.03
CA LEU A 138 28.45 61.04 -30.40
C LEU A 138 27.37 60.61 -31.39
N LEU A 139 26.97 61.48 -32.33
CA LEU A 139 26.00 61.12 -33.38
C LEU A 139 26.56 60.05 -34.31
N LEU A 140 27.83 60.16 -34.71
CA LEU A 140 28.50 59.13 -35.52
C LEU A 140 28.61 57.80 -34.76
N GLU A 141 28.91 57.85 -33.46
CA GLU A 141 28.96 56.65 -32.61
C GLU A 141 27.58 56.03 -32.43
N ILE A 142 26.53 56.84 -32.24
CA ILE A 142 25.13 56.38 -32.17
C ILE A 142 24.74 55.69 -33.48
N ASP A 143 25.10 56.24 -34.64
CA ASP A 143 24.81 55.62 -35.92
C ASP A 143 25.65 54.35 -36.17
N ALA A 144 26.88 54.30 -35.68
CA ALA A 144 27.70 53.09 -35.70
C ALA A 144 27.08 51.98 -34.83
N LEU A 145 26.68 52.30 -33.60
CA LEU A 145 26.01 51.37 -32.68
C LEU A 145 24.66 50.90 -33.22
N LYS A 146 23.88 51.76 -33.88
CA LYS A 146 22.62 51.37 -34.54
C LYS A 146 22.87 50.37 -35.68
N LYS A 147 23.90 50.60 -36.50
CA LYS A 147 24.29 49.65 -37.57
C LYS A 147 24.76 48.33 -36.98
N GLU A 148 25.50 48.36 -35.89
CA GLU A 148 25.93 47.15 -35.20
C GLU A 148 24.76 46.40 -34.55
N LEU A 149 23.81 47.11 -33.93
CA LEU A 149 22.58 46.52 -33.40
C LEU A 149 21.77 45.83 -34.51
N HIS A 150 21.56 46.52 -35.63
CA HIS A 150 20.82 45.94 -36.76
C HIS A 150 21.55 44.73 -37.37
N ARG A 151 22.88 44.79 -37.48
CA ARG A 151 23.71 43.65 -37.89
C ARG A 151 23.60 42.49 -36.90
N SER A 152 23.59 42.77 -35.60
CA SER A 152 23.42 41.77 -34.54
C SER A 152 22.05 41.12 -34.59
N GLU A 153 20.98 41.89 -34.83
CA GLU A 153 19.63 41.38 -35.02
C GLU A 153 19.51 40.47 -36.25
N LEU A 154 20.10 40.87 -37.37
CA LEU A 154 20.11 40.07 -38.60
C LEU A 154 20.94 38.79 -38.41
N ASN A 155 22.08 38.88 -37.72
CA ASN A 155 22.89 37.72 -37.35
C ASN A 155 22.14 36.78 -36.41
N ARG A 156 21.37 37.30 -35.45
CA ARG A 156 20.52 36.50 -34.56
C ARG A 156 19.44 35.76 -35.34
N GLN A 157 18.78 36.43 -36.29
CA GLN A 157 17.81 35.79 -37.18
C GLN A 157 18.45 34.69 -38.04
N ASN A 158 19.62 34.97 -38.61
CA ASN A 158 20.39 33.98 -39.38
C ASN A 158 20.83 32.79 -38.51
N LEU A 159 21.24 33.03 -37.27
CA LEU A 159 21.62 31.97 -36.33
C LEU A 159 20.45 31.03 -36.07
N THR A 160 19.24 31.55 -35.87
CA THR A 160 18.03 30.71 -35.77
C THR A 160 17.77 29.90 -37.03
N ILE A 161 18.05 30.44 -38.23
CA ILE A 161 17.92 29.69 -39.48
C ILE A 161 18.97 28.58 -39.54
N TYR A 162 20.20 28.84 -39.11
CA TYR A 162 21.25 27.82 -39.07
C TYR A 162 20.98 26.75 -38.02
N GLU A 163 20.42 27.09 -36.86
CA GLU A 163 19.98 26.14 -35.83
C GLU A 163 18.93 25.18 -36.40
N LYS A 164 17.88 25.73 -37.04
CA LYS A 164 16.84 24.89 -37.69
C LYS A 164 17.42 23.98 -38.77
N LYS A 165 18.30 24.51 -39.63
CA LYS A 165 18.96 23.70 -40.66
C LYS A 165 19.84 22.62 -40.04
N ALA A 166 20.54 22.91 -38.94
CA ALA A 166 21.34 21.93 -38.24
C ALA A 166 20.47 20.84 -37.59
N GLU A 167 19.30 21.20 -37.03
CA GLU A 167 18.33 20.22 -36.51
C GLU A 167 17.76 19.33 -37.61
N GLU A 168 17.40 19.90 -38.76
CA GLU A 168 16.93 19.18 -39.94
C GLU A 168 18.01 18.22 -40.47
N GLU A 169 19.23 18.71 -40.69
CA GLU A 169 20.36 17.88 -41.13
C GLU A 169 20.68 16.79 -40.10
N ALA A 170 20.61 17.08 -38.80
CA ALA A 170 20.80 16.07 -37.75
C ALA A 170 19.69 15.02 -37.76
N SER A 171 18.44 15.39 -38.06
CA SER A 171 17.33 14.43 -38.24
C SER A 171 17.59 13.52 -39.45
N ILE A 172 17.98 14.10 -40.58
CA ILE A 172 18.30 13.33 -41.80
C ILE A 172 19.46 12.36 -41.54
N ILE A 173 20.50 12.80 -40.81
CA ILE A 173 21.61 11.93 -40.43
C ILE A 173 21.13 10.78 -39.55
N ARG A 174 20.24 11.04 -38.58
CA ARG A 174 19.65 9.97 -37.74
C ARG A 174 18.85 8.97 -38.56
N ASP A 175 18.04 9.43 -39.51
CA ASP A 175 17.27 8.56 -40.40
C ASP A 175 18.19 7.71 -41.29
N LEU A 176 19.22 8.33 -41.88
CA LEU A 176 20.22 7.62 -42.67
C LEU A 176 21.01 6.60 -41.83
N GLN A 177 21.38 6.94 -40.59
CA GLN A 177 21.99 5.99 -39.66
C GLN A 177 21.05 4.83 -39.32
N GLY A 178 19.75 5.12 -39.13
CA GLY A 178 18.72 4.11 -38.93
C GLY A 178 18.62 3.15 -40.11
N THR A 179 18.48 3.67 -41.33
CA THR A 179 18.43 2.85 -42.55
C THR A 179 19.71 2.04 -42.76
N LEU A 180 20.88 2.57 -42.42
CA LEU A 180 22.14 1.84 -42.47
C LEU A 180 22.17 0.70 -41.44
N ALA A 181 21.67 0.94 -40.22
CA ALA A 181 21.54 -0.10 -39.21
C ALA A 181 20.58 -1.21 -39.68
N ASP A 182 19.47 -0.86 -40.31
CA ASP A 182 18.53 -1.82 -40.90
C ASP A 182 19.20 -2.63 -42.03
N CYS A 183 19.96 -1.98 -42.92
CA CYS A 183 20.73 -2.65 -43.96
C CYS A 183 21.76 -3.61 -43.38
N ASN A 184 22.50 -3.19 -42.34
CA ASN A 184 23.47 -4.04 -41.65
C ASN A 184 22.79 -5.24 -40.99
N MET A 185 21.63 -5.03 -40.36
CA MET A 185 20.84 -6.12 -39.76
C MET A 185 20.39 -7.12 -40.82
N ILE A 186 19.92 -6.65 -41.98
CA ILE A 186 19.52 -7.52 -43.09
C ILE A 186 20.72 -8.31 -43.62
N ILE A 187 21.89 -7.69 -43.75
CA ILE A 187 23.12 -8.36 -44.18
C ILE A 187 23.51 -9.45 -43.18
N ASP A 188 23.49 -9.17 -41.88
CA ASP A 188 23.79 -10.16 -40.84
C ASP A 188 22.77 -11.31 -40.81
N ARG A 189 21.50 -11.01 -41.06
CA ARG A 189 20.41 -12.00 -41.16
C ARG A 189 20.55 -12.87 -42.42
N LEU A 190 20.94 -12.28 -43.54
CA LEU A 190 21.24 -13.01 -44.78
C LEU A 190 22.46 -13.91 -44.59
N ASN A 191 23.51 -13.41 -43.94
CA ASN A 191 24.70 -14.20 -43.62
C ASN A 191 24.42 -15.36 -42.64
N THR A 192 23.33 -15.27 -41.87
CA THR A 192 22.85 -16.34 -40.98
C THR A 192 21.80 -17.25 -41.63
N ASN A 193 21.51 -17.11 -42.93
CA ASN A 193 20.49 -17.86 -43.69
C ASN A 193 19.14 -17.90 -42.99
N THR A 194 18.72 -16.77 -42.44
CA THR A 194 17.49 -16.67 -41.67
C THR A 194 16.32 -16.32 -42.61
N ASP A 195 15.30 -17.18 -42.68
CA ASP A 195 14.17 -16.99 -43.59
C ASP A 195 13.30 -15.78 -43.20
N LEU A 196 12.69 -15.15 -44.20
CA LEU A 196 11.87 -13.95 -44.02
C LEU A 196 10.62 -14.23 -43.18
N ASP A 197 10.04 -15.42 -43.28
CA ASP A 197 8.87 -15.80 -42.48
C ASP A 197 9.24 -16.05 -41.01
N ALA A 198 10.42 -16.65 -40.74
CA ALA A 198 10.95 -16.75 -39.38
C ALA A 198 11.20 -15.36 -38.76
N LEU A 199 11.64 -14.38 -39.56
CA LEU A 199 11.84 -13.00 -39.11
C LEU A 199 10.51 -12.29 -38.82
N LYS A 200 9.44 -12.58 -39.58
CA LYS A 200 8.09 -12.08 -39.27
C LYS A 200 7.55 -12.68 -37.97
N GLU A 201 7.81 -13.97 -37.73
CA GLU A 201 7.44 -14.62 -36.47
C GLU A 201 8.20 -14.01 -35.28
N GLU A 202 9.53 -13.85 -35.39
CA GLU A 202 10.35 -13.12 -34.38
C GLU A 202 9.79 -11.71 -34.12
N LEU A 203 9.41 -10.98 -35.17
CA LEU A 203 8.85 -9.63 -35.05
C LEU A 203 7.48 -9.64 -34.34
N ASN A 204 6.58 -10.55 -34.71
CA ASN A 204 5.27 -10.67 -34.08
C ASN A 204 5.39 -11.06 -32.60
N GLU A 205 6.31 -11.96 -32.26
CA GLU A 205 6.59 -12.30 -30.87
C GLU A 205 7.11 -11.09 -30.07
N LEU A 206 7.98 -10.27 -30.67
CA LEU A 206 8.49 -9.06 -30.03
C LEU A 206 7.43 -7.98 -29.88
N ILE A 207 6.55 -7.82 -30.88
CA ILE A 207 5.40 -6.90 -30.77
C ILE A 207 4.50 -7.35 -29.62
N ALA A 208 4.14 -8.63 -29.55
CA ALA A 208 3.31 -9.16 -28.47
C ALA A 208 3.96 -8.95 -27.08
N LYS A 209 5.27 -9.18 -26.96
CA LYS A 209 6.02 -8.91 -25.72
C LYS A 209 6.06 -7.43 -25.35
N ASN A 210 6.22 -6.54 -26.34
CA ASN A 210 6.20 -5.11 -26.10
C ASN A 210 4.81 -4.63 -25.69
N GLU A 211 3.74 -5.15 -26.29
CA GLU A 211 2.35 -4.83 -25.91
C GLU A 211 2.03 -5.32 -24.48
N GLU A 212 2.50 -6.52 -24.10
CA GLU A 212 2.37 -7.02 -22.74
C GLU A 212 3.17 -6.17 -21.74
N ALA A 213 4.41 -5.80 -22.09
CA ALA A 213 5.22 -4.90 -21.26
C ALA A 213 4.62 -3.49 -21.14
N GLU A 214 4.01 -2.96 -22.21
CA GLU A 214 3.33 -1.66 -22.21
C GLU A 214 2.08 -1.70 -21.32
N LYS A 215 1.29 -2.78 -21.36
CA LYS A 215 0.18 -2.99 -20.42
C LYS A 215 0.66 -3.03 -18.98
N GLY A 216 1.70 -3.82 -18.70
CA GLY A 216 2.29 -3.88 -17.35
C GLY A 216 2.84 -2.53 -16.89
N LEU A 217 3.46 -1.74 -17.78
CA LEU A 217 3.92 -0.40 -17.47
C LEU A 217 2.76 0.55 -17.16
N ASN A 218 1.66 0.47 -17.91
CA ASN A 218 0.47 1.29 -17.69
C ASN A 218 -0.22 0.94 -16.36
N GLU A 219 -0.30 -0.35 -16.01
CA GLU A 219 -0.79 -0.81 -14.71
C GLU A 219 0.10 -0.27 -13.57
N LEU A 220 1.43 -0.43 -13.67
CA LEU A 220 2.36 0.13 -12.69
C LEU A 220 2.27 1.66 -12.59
N PHE A 221 2.02 2.35 -13.70
CA PHE A 221 1.84 3.80 -13.70
C PHE A 221 0.55 4.21 -12.97
N ALA A 222 -0.56 3.50 -13.21
CA ALA A 222 -1.82 3.73 -12.52
C ALA A 222 -1.71 3.43 -11.01
N ASP A 223 -1.04 2.34 -10.64
CA ASP A 223 -0.76 2.01 -9.24
C ASP A 223 0.10 3.09 -8.58
N ARG A 224 1.15 3.57 -9.27
CA ARG A 224 1.99 4.67 -8.78
C ARG A 224 1.17 5.95 -8.60
N GLU A 225 0.30 6.28 -9.55
CA GLU A 225 -0.57 7.46 -9.46
C GLU A 225 -1.50 7.39 -8.26
N HIS A 226 -2.13 6.23 -8.02
CA HIS A 226 -2.99 6.01 -6.86
C HIS A 226 -2.22 6.09 -5.54
N ILE A 227 -1.02 5.48 -5.47
CA ILE A 227 -0.17 5.56 -4.28
C ILE A 227 0.28 7.01 -4.04
N GLU A 228 0.69 7.75 -5.08
CA GLU A 228 1.09 9.15 -4.97
C GLU A 228 -0.06 10.06 -4.53
N GLU A 229 -1.29 9.79 -4.98
CA GLU A 229 -2.47 10.51 -4.50
C GLU A 229 -2.76 10.20 -3.03
N ALA A 230 -2.71 8.93 -2.63
CA ALA A 230 -2.88 8.53 -1.23
C ALA A 230 -1.80 9.12 -0.33
N THR A 231 -0.52 9.11 -0.75
CA THR A 231 0.58 9.75 -0.03
C THR A 231 0.34 11.25 0.10
N ARG A 232 -0.08 11.93 -0.97
CA ARG A 232 -0.37 13.37 -0.94
C ARG A 232 -1.50 13.70 0.03
N ASP A 233 -2.52 12.86 0.13
CA ASP A 233 -3.61 13.08 1.08
C ASP A 233 -3.20 12.83 2.53
N VAL A 234 -2.36 11.81 2.77
CA VAL A 234 -1.73 11.60 4.09
C VAL A 234 -0.81 12.76 4.46
N GLU A 235 0.00 13.27 3.53
CA GLU A 235 0.85 14.45 3.75
C GLU A 235 0.03 15.69 4.11
N LYS A 236 -1.09 15.95 3.42
CA LYS A 236 -2.01 17.04 3.79
C LYS A 236 -2.59 16.86 5.19
N GLN A 237 -2.97 15.63 5.57
CA GLN A 237 -3.46 15.36 6.93
C GLN A 237 -2.37 15.60 7.98
N ILE A 238 -1.13 15.16 7.70
CA ILE A 238 0.04 15.40 8.55
C ILE A 238 0.30 16.91 8.68
N GLU A 239 0.22 17.68 7.60
CA GLU A 239 0.38 19.14 7.65
C GLU A 239 -0.71 19.79 8.50
N LEU A 240 -1.96 19.36 8.35
CA LEU A 240 -3.08 19.89 9.13
C LEU A 240 -2.90 19.59 10.63
N GLU A 241 -2.51 18.37 11.00
CA GLU A 241 -2.19 18.03 12.39
C GLU A 241 -0.93 18.74 12.90
N LYS A 242 0.09 18.94 12.06
CA LYS A 242 1.25 19.78 12.39
C LYS A 242 0.83 21.21 12.71
N THR A 243 -0.10 21.80 11.94
CA THR A 243 -0.59 23.17 12.23
C THR A 243 -1.37 23.24 13.54
N LYS A 244 -2.21 22.25 13.83
CA LYS A 244 -2.92 22.14 15.13
C LYS A 244 -1.93 21.97 16.29
N ASN A 245 -0.94 21.10 16.13
CA ASN A 245 0.12 20.90 17.14
C ASN A 245 0.93 22.18 17.35
N ILE A 246 1.25 22.93 16.29
CA ILE A 246 1.93 24.23 16.42
C ILE A 246 1.04 25.24 17.17
N ALA A 247 -0.27 25.26 16.91
CA ALA A 247 -1.20 26.11 17.64
C ALA A 247 -1.24 25.76 19.15
N ALA A 248 -1.34 24.47 19.48
CA ALA A 248 -1.30 24.00 20.87
C ALA A 248 0.07 24.25 21.55
N LEU A 249 1.18 24.11 20.82
CA LEU A 249 2.53 24.44 21.30
C LEU A 249 2.71 25.94 21.57
N ASN A 250 2.01 26.79 20.81
CA ASN A 250 2.02 28.23 21.04
C ASN A 250 1.17 28.64 22.26
N GLU A 251 0.22 27.80 22.69
CA GLU A 251 -0.50 27.96 23.95
C GLU A 251 0.31 27.48 25.17
N LEU A 252 1.35 26.66 24.96
CA LEU A 252 2.22 26.11 26.01
C LEU A 252 3.29 27.12 26.49
N ASP A 253 3.81 26.88 27.70
CA ASP A 253 4.85 27.71 28.32
C ASP A 253 6.15 27.82 27.46
N VAL A 254 6.73 29.01 27.44
CA VAL A 254 7.80 29.43 26.51
C VAL A 254 9.04 28.55 26.64
N HIS A 255 9.39 28.14 27.86
CA HIS A 255 10.56 27.31 28.14
C HIS A 255 10.41 25.88 27.60
N ILE A 256 9.22 25.29 27.69
CA ILE A 256 8.95 23.94 27.17
C ILE A 256 8.93 23.97 25.63
N ARG A 257 8.38 25.05 25.05
CA ARG A 257 8.38 25.27 23.60
C ARG A 257 9.79 25.40 23.03
N GLU A 258 10.71 26.09 23.70
CA GLU A 258 12.11 26.20 23.26
C GLU A 258 12.84 24.85 23.27
N GLN A 259 12.60 24.00 24.27
CA GLN A 259 13.17 22.65 24.32
C GLN A 259 12.61 21.75 23.21
N PHE A 260 11.29 21.81 22.97
CA PHE A 260 10.66 21.09 21.87
C PHE A 260 11.22 21.54 20.51
N GLU A 261 11.36 22.85 20.27
CA GLU A 261 11.94 23.38 19.04
C GLU A 261 13.43 23.04 18.86
N GLN A 262 14.19 22.86 19.95
CA GLN A 262 15.57 22.35 19.87
C GLN A 262 15.60 20.88 19.48
N LEU A 263 14.77 20.03 20.12
CA LEU A 263 14.67 18.61 19.80
C LEU A 263 14.15 18.38 18.37
N LYS A 264 13.15 19.15 17.95
CA LYS A 264 12.60 19.10 16.58
C LYS A 264 13.65 19.47 15.54
N ARG A 265 14.45 20.51 15.78
CA ARG A 265 15.58 20.85 14.90
C ARG A 265 16.62 19.73 14.85
N GLY A 266 16.93 19.12 15.98
CA GLY A 266 17.83 17.95 16.02
C GLY A 266 17.29 16.76 15.22
N ALA A 267 15.99 16.48 15.33
CA ALA A 267 15.34 15.41 14.57
C ALA A 267 15.37 15.68 13.06
N VAL A 268 15.08 16.90 12.61
CA VAL A 268 15.12 17.27 11.19
C VAL A 268 16.54 17.15 10.62
N LEU A 269 17.57 17.59 11.38
CA LEU A 269 18.95 17.45 10.93
C LEU A 269 19.39 15.98 10.81
N LEU A 270 18.96 15.13 11.76
CA LEU A 270 19.27 13.70 11.71
C LEU A 270 18.56 13.01 10.54
N ASP A 271 17.34 13.43 10.23
CA ASP A 271 16.57 12.93 9.08
C ASP A 271 17.21 13.33 7.74
N GLU A 272 17.70 14.57 7.65
CA GLU A 272 18.44 15.03 6.47
C GLU A 272 19.78 14.30 6.31
N GLU A 273 20.51 14.05 7.41
CA GLU A 273 21.70 13.19 7.40
C GLU A 273 21.38 11.75 6.96
N TYR A 274 20.26 11.19 7.44
CA TYR A 274 19.80 9.86 7.05
C TYR A 274 19.52 9.78 5.53
N HIS A 275 18.78 10.73 4.98
CA HIS A 275 18.49 10.78 3.56
C HIS A 275 19.75 10.91 2.69
N ILE A 276 20.72 11.74 3.11
CA ILE A 276 22.01 11.83 2.40
C ILE A 276 22.73 10.48 2.42
N LYS A 277 22.69 9.74 3.54
CA LYS A 277 23.28 8.40 3.63
C LYS A 277 22.54 7.36 2.79
N GLU A 278 21.24 7.48 2.67
CA GLU A 278 20.43 6.63 1.79
C GLU A 278 20.75 6.89 0.31
N GLU A 279 20.85 8.15 -0.11
CA GLU A 279 21.29 8.52 -1.47
C GLU A 279 22.71 8.04 -1.78
N GLU A 280 23.64 8.17 -0.81
CA GLU A 280 25.00 7.64 -0.93
C GLU A 280 24.98 6.10 -1.11
N LEU A 281 24.15 5.37 -0.35
CA LEU A 281 24.01 3.92 -0.48
C LEU A 281 23.42 3.51 -1.82
N ASP A 282 22.40 4.21 -2.30
CA ASP A 282 21.79 3.96 -3.61
C ASP A 282 22.76 4.21 -4.76
N ALA A 283 23.53 5.30 -4.70
CA ALA A 283 24.58 5.57 -5.67
C ALA A 283 25.65 4.46 -5.67
N LEU A 284 26.02 3.95 -4.48
CA LEU A 284 27.00 2.88 -4.33
C LEU A 284 26.45 1.53 -4.84
N ASN A 285 25.17 1.26 -4.60
CA ASN A 285 24.47 0.07 -5.11
C ASN A 285 24.34 0.11 -6.64
N ARG A 286 23.92 1.23 -7.24
CA ARG A 286 23.88 1.38 -8.71
C ARG A 286 25.27 1.20 -9.32
N ARG A 287 26.31 1.75 -8.68
CA ARG A 287 27.70 1.55 -9.12
C ARG A 287 28.12 0.08 -9.00
N LYS A 288 27.70 -0.61 -7.94
CA LYS A 288 27.96 -2.03 -7.76
C LYS A 288 27.28 -2.86 -8.85
N GLU A 289 26.01 -2.60 -9.14
CA GLU A 289 25.26 -3.28 -10.22
C GLU A 289 25.93 -3.06 -11.58
N GLN A 290 26.35 -1.84 -11.91
CA GLN A 290 27.10 -1.55 -13.13
C GLN A 290 28.42 -2.34 -13.21
N LEU A 291 29.16 -2.44 -12.10
CA LEU A 291 30.39 -3.23 -12.03
C LEU A 291 30.10 -4.74 -12.13
N ASP A 292 29.02 -5.22 -11.53
CA ASP A 292 28.59 -6.61 -11.60
C ASP A 292 28.17 -6.97 -13.04
N ASP A 293 27.47 -6.09 -13.76
CA ASP A 293 27.12 -6.24 -15.17
C ASP A 293 28.35 -6.22 -16.09
N GLU A 294 29.29 -5.31 -15.82
CA GLU A 294 30.57 -5.28 -16.54
C GLU A 294 31.39 -6.56 -16.33
N VAL A 295 31.39 -7.11 -15.12
CA VAL A 295 32.03 -8.39 -14.81
C VAL A 295 31.25 -9.53 -15.46
N ALA A 296 29.92 -9.50 -15.44
CA ALA A 296 29.06 -10.50 -16.08
C ALA A 296 29.29 -10.54 -17.60
N SER A 297 29.51 -9.40 -18.23
CA SER A 297 29.73 -9.28 -19.68
C SER A 297 31.06 -9.89 -20.16
N SER A 298 32.05 -10.08 -19.27
CA SER A 298 33.39 -10.57 -19.61
C SER A 298 33.80 -11.79 -18.80
N SER A 299 33.87 -12.95 -19.46
CA SER A 299 34.32 -14.22 -18.85
C SER A 299 35.74 -14.14 -18.26
N PHE A 300 36.61 -13.30 -18.80
CA PHE A 300 37.95 -13.05 -18.26
C PHE A 300 37.91 -12.24 -16.96
N LYS A 301 37.03 -11.22 -16.85
CA LYS A 301 36.82 -10.46 -15.60
C LYS A 301 36.27 -11.36 -14.50
N GLN A 302 35.36 -12.29 -14.82
CA GLN A 302 34.85 -13.28 -13.85
C GLN A 302 35.97 -14.20 -13.32
N GLN A 303 36.83 -14.71 -14.20
CA GLN A 303 37.97 -15.53 -13.78
C GLN A 303 38.97 -14.72 -12.94
N ALA A 304 39.23 -13.46 -13.28
CA ALA A 304 40.06 -12.57 -12.48
C ALA A 304 39.47 -12.31 -11.09
N MET A 305 38.14 -12.12 -10.99
CA MET A 305 37.45 -11.94 -9.70
C MET A 305 37.61 -13.15 -8.79
N ILE A 306 37.42 -14.37 -9.29
CA ILE A 306 37.60 -15.62 -8.53
C ILE A 306 39.05 -15.76 -8.04
N LEU A 307 40.02 -15.38 -8.87
CA LEU A 307 41.44 -15.39 -8.48
C LEU A 307 41.73 -14.33 -7.40
N HIS A 308 41.16 -13.12 -7.51
CA HIS A 308 41.29 -12.09 -6.49
C HIS A 308 40.65 -12.47 -5.16
N GLU A 309 39.46 -13.08 -5.17
CA GLU A 309 38.81 -13.63 -3.98
C GLU A 309 39.69 -14.71 -3.34
N ARG A 310 40.26 -15.61 -4.15
CA ARG A 310 41.19 -16.62 -3.65
C ARG A 310 42.46 -16.02 -3.06
N ILE A 311 43.00 -14.95 -3.64
CA ILE A 311 44.15 -14.23 -3.10
C ILE A 311 43.78 -13.59 -1.75
N ALA A 312 42.63 -12.91 -1.65
CA ALA A 312 42.17 -12.28 -0.42
C ALA A 312 41.94 -13.30 0.70
N GLU A 313 41.37 -14.47 0.40
CA GLU A 313 41.27 -15.58 1.36
C GLU A 313 42.64 -16.05 1.87
N MET A 314 43.62 -16.18 0.95
CA MET A 314 44.96 -16.62 1.30
C MET A 314 45.71 -15.57 2.11
N GLU A 315 45.50 -14.28 1.81
CA GLU A 315 46.04 -13.16 2.58
C GLU A 315 45.43 -13.09 3.98
N SER A 316 44.11 -13.32 4.12
CA SER A 316 43.43 -13.40 5.41
C SER A 316 43.95 -14.58 6.25
N LYS A 317 44.10 -15.76 5.63
CA LYS A 317 44.71 -16.94 6.30
C LYS A 317 46.14 -16.67 6.72
N LYS A 318 46.93 -16.02 5.87
CA LYS A 318 48.29 -15.60 6.20
C LYS A 318 48.29 -14.63 7.37
N ALA A 319 47.40 -13.63 7.38
CA ALA A 319 47.26 -12.67 8.46
C ALA A 319 46.91 -13.38 9.78
N ALA A 320 45.94 -14.31 9.77
CA ALA A 320 45.57 -15.10 10.93
C ALA A 320 46.74 -15.97 11.44
N ILE A 321 47.47 -16.64 10.56
CA ILE A 321 48.65 -17.44 10.93
C ILE A 321 49.77 -16.54 11.47
N THR A 322 49.98 -15.36 10.89
CA THR A 322 50.98 -14.41 11.41
C THR A 322 50.56 -13.85 12.76
N GLU A 323 49.27 -13.64 13.00
CA GLU A 323 48.75 -13.22 14.30
C GLU A 323 48.90 -14.34 15.34
N GLU A 324 48.64 -15.59 14.96
CA GLU A 324 48.88 -16.77 15.81
C GLU A 324 50.36 -16.95 16.15
N ILE A 325 51.27 -16.81 15.17
CA ILE A 325 52.73 -16.86 15.37
C ILE A 325 53.19 -15.70 16.28
N ASN A 326 52.66 -14.49 16.06
CA ASN A 326 52.96 -13.34 16.91
C ASN A 326 52.34 -13.48 18.32
N ALA A 327 51.33 -14.34 18.48
CA ALA A 327 50.71 -14.68 19.75
C ALA A 327 51.38 -15.87 20.48
N GLU A 328 52.46 -16.45 19.93
CA GLU A 328 53.33 -17.42 20.60
C GLU A 328 54.14 -16.75 21.74
N GLY A 329 53.45 -16.36 22.82
CA GLY A 329 54.06 -16.05 24.11
C GLY A 329 54.34 -17.30 24.94
N THR A 330 54.94 -17.13 26.12
CA THR A 330 55.16 -18.27 27.04
C THR A 330 53.82 -18.91 27.44
N PRO A 331 53.75 -20.24 27.72
CA PRO A 331 52.50 -20.90 28.10
C PRO A 331 51.78 -20.28 29.30
N SER A 332 52.52 -19.54 30.16
CA SER A 332 51.97 -18.78 31.27
C SER A 332 51.25 -17.50 30.80
N GLU A 333 51.85 -16.75 29.87
CA GLU A 333 51.25 -15.54 29.29
C GLU A 333 50.04 -15.88 28.41
N GLN A 334 50.07 -17.01 27.70
CA GLN A 334 48.91 -17.49 26.94
C GLN A 334 47.73 -17.84 27.86
N ARG A 335 48.00 -18.45 29.02
CA ARG A 335 46.96 -18.76 30.01
C ARG A 335 46.39 -17.48 30.62
N GLU A 336 47.22 -16.51 30.93
CA GLU A 336 46.78 -15.23 31.50
C GLU A 336 45.97 -14.40 30.48
N ARG A 337 46.43 -14.31 29.23
CA ARG A 337 45.66 -13.67 28.15
C ARG A 337 44.33 -14.37 27.91
N LEU A 338 44.31 -15.70 27.84
CA LEU A 338 43.06 -16.45 27.67
C LEU A 338 42.11 -16.21 28.85
N LEU A 339 42.63 -16.16 30.08
CA LEU A 339 41.82 -15.90 31.26
C LEU A 339 41.25 -14.47 31.24
N GLN A 340 42.05 -13.47 30.85
CA GLN A 340 41.56 -12.10 30.65
C GLN A 340 40.52 -12.02 29.53
N THR A 341 40.73 -12.71 28.43
CA THR A 341 39.75 -12.77 27.32
C THR A 341 38.46 -13.43 27.78
N VAL A 342 38.53 -14.54 28.53
CA VAL A 342 37.34 -15.21 29.08
C VAL A 342 36.59 -14.34 30.08
N ILE A 343 37.29 -13.61 30.95
CA ILE A 343 36.66 -12.65 31.85
C ILE A 343 35.98 -11.55 31.03
N ARG A 344 36.69 -10.95 30.07
CA ARG A 344 36.13 -9.89 29.22
C ARG A 344 34.91 -10.36 28.44
N THR A 345 34.98 -11.55 27.82
CA THR A 345 33.83 -12.11 27.09
C THR A 345 32.70 -12.50 28.02
N THR A 346 32.99 -12.95 29.25
CA THR A 346 31.94 -13.21 30.25
C THR A 346 31.25 -11.92 30.65
N ASP A 347 32.01 -10.85 30.91
CA ASP A 347 31.47 -9.54 31.25
C ASP A 347 30.64 -8.96 30.08
N GLU A 348 31.17 -9.03 28.85
CA GLU A 348 30.45 -8.65 27.62
C GLU A 348 29.16 -9.48 27.44
N VAL A 349 29.20 -10.79 27.67
CA VAL A 349 28.02 -11.67 27.59
C VAL A 349 27.00 -11.31 28.65
N THR A 350 27.40 -10.99 29.88
CA THR A 350 26.45 -10.53 30.91
C THR A 350 25.85 -9.16 30.59
N ALA A 351 26.61 -8.26 29.97
CA ALA A 351 26.11 -6.97 29.51
C ALA A 351 25.11 -7.14 28.36
N MET A 352 25.43 -8.00 27.38
CA MET A 352 24.51 -8.36 26.30
C MET A 352 23.25 -9.05 26.84
N GLN A 353 23.38 -9.94 27.83
CA GLN A 353 22.22 -10.60 28.44
C GLN A 353 21.29 -9.57 29.11
N LYS A 354 21.85 -8.61 29.86
CA LYS A 354 21.05 -7.50 30.43
C LYS A 354 20.35 -6.65 29.37
N GLN A 355 21.02 -6.41 28.24
CA GLN A 355 20.39 -5.70 27.11
C GLN A 355 19.27 -6.53 26.48
N ILE A 356 19.46 -7.84 26.31
CA ILE A 356 18.43 -8.76 25.81
C ILE A 356 17.24 -8.77 26.76
N ASP A 357 17.47 -8.89 28.06
CA ASP A 357 16.41 -8.90 29.07
C ASP A 357 15.62 -7.57 29.04
N SER A 358 16.32 -6.43 28.94
CA SER A 358 15.68 -5.11 28.80
C SER A 358 14.92 -4.91 27.48
N VAL A 359 15.41 -5.48 26.38
CA VAL A 359 14.68 -5.47 25.10
C VAL A 359 13.45 -6.37 25.19
N THR A 360 13.58 -7.53 25.82
CA THR A 360 12.47 -8.48 26.00
C THR A 360 11.38 -7.86 26.87
N GLU A 361 11.73 -7.19 27.97
CA GLU A 361 10.78 -6.47 28.80
C GLU A 361 10.05 -5.35 28.02
N ARG A 362 10.77 -4.61 27.15
CA ARG A 362 10.13 -3.62 26.27
C ARG A 362 9.22 -4.24 25.22
N ILE A 363 9.58 -5.41 24.69
CA ILE A 363 8.73 -6.17 23.76
C ILE A 363 7.47 -6.64 24.49
N ASP A 364 7.60 -7.15 25.71
CA ASP A 364 6.46 -7.60 26.52
C ASP A 364 5.54 -6.43 26.89
N GLN A 365 6.10 -5.27 27.25
CA GLN A 365 5.34 -4.04 27.46
C GLN A 365 4.59 -3.60 26.20
N GLY A 366 5.27 -3.54 25.05
CA GLY A 366 4.62 -3.16 23.79
C GLY A 366 3.56 -4.17 23.32
N ASN A 367 3.74 -5.46 23.61
CA ASN A 367 2.74 -6.49 23.33
C ASN A 367 1.52 -6.37 24.26
N GLU A 368 1.70 -6.00 25.52
CA GLU A 368 0.59 -5.75 26.44
C GLU A 368 -0.17 -4.48 26.03
N GLU A 369 0.53 -3.40 25.69
CA GLU A 369 -0.09 -2.18 25.14
C GLU A 369 -0.89 -2.50 23.86
N LEU A 370 -0.36 -3.31 22.95
CA LEU A 370 -1.08 -3.77 21.76
C LEU A 370 -2.35 -4.57 22.11
N ARG A 371 -2.28 -5.46 23.10
CA ARG A 371 -3.46 -6.21 23.56
C ARG A 371 -4.51 -5.33 24.21
N GLU A 372 -4.08 -4.35 25.01
CA GLU A 372 -4.97 -3.36 25.60
C GLU A 372 -5.66 -2.55 24.49
N PHE A 373 -4.92 -2.08 23.48
CA PHE A 373 -5.48 -1.40 22.32
C PHE A 373 -6.43 -2.28 21.50
N GLU A 374 -6.09 -3.56 21.29
CA GLU A 374 -6.97 -4.52 20.59
C GLU A 374 -8.27 -4.76 21.37
N SER A 375 -8.19 -4.92 22.70
CA SER A 375 -9.37 -5.07 23.55
C SER A 375 -10.24 -3.81 23.55
N GLU A 376 -9.64 -2.63 23.69
CA GLU A 376 -10.36 -1.36 23.61
C GLU A 376 -10.98 -1.15 22.23
N TYR A 377 -10.29 -1.55 21.16
CA TYR A 377 -10.78 -1.47 19.79
C TYR A 377 -11.97 -2.41 19.58
N ASP A 378 -11.90 -3.64 20.07
CA ASP A 378 -12.98 -4.62 20.02
C ASP A 378 -14.20 -4.17 20.83
N ASP A 379 -14.01 -3.61 22.03
CA ASP A 379 -15.10 -3.07 22.86
C ASP A 379 -15.77 -1.86 22.19
N VAL A 380 -14.97 -0.95 21.62
CA VAL A 380 -15.49 0.23 20.92
C VAL A 380 -16.26 -0.16 19.66
N ILE A 381 -15.82 -1.17 18.92
CA ILE A 381 -16.53 -1.65 17.72
C ILE A 381 -17.76 -2.48 18.10
N GLY A 382 -17.63 -3.37 19.08
CA GLY A 382 -18.70 -4.25 19.56
C GLY A 382 -19.87 -3.44 20.12
N GLU A 383 -19.62 -2.61 21.12
CA GLU A 383 -20.67 -1.83 21.77
C GLU A 383 -21.29 -0.79 20.85
N LYS A 384 -20.48 -0.07 20.05
CA LYS A 384 -21.04 0.95 19.13
C LYS A 384 -21.85 0.30 18.02
N ASN A 385 -21.44 -0.86 17.49
CA ASN A 385 -22.22 -1.55 16.46
C ASN A 385 -23.49 -2.20 17.02
N GLU A 386 -23.49 -2.68 18.27
CA GLU A 386 -24.69 -3.24 18.90
C GLU A 386 -25.70 -2.14 19.24
N LYS A 387 -25.27 -1.05 19.90
CA LYS A 387 -26.13 0.12 20.15
C LYS A 387 -26.64 0.77 18.86
N TYR A 388 -25.81 0.83 17.81
CA TYR A 388 -26.24 1.32 16.50
C TYR A 388 -27.28 0.39 15.85
N ARG A 389 -27.10 -0.93 15.96
CA ARG A 389 -28.08 -1.91 15.49
C ARG A 389 -29.41 -1.81 16.24
N GLU A 390 -29.39 -1.68 17.56
CA GLU A 390 -30.58 -1.45 18.38
C GLU A 390 -31.28 -0.14 18.03
N LEU A 391 -30.51 0.93 17.81
CA LEU A 391 -31.08 2.21 17.43
C LEU A 391 -31.72 2.16 16.05
N LYS A 392 -31.08 1.48 15.09
CA LYS A 392 -31.64 1.29 13.74
C LYS A 392 -32.88 0.40 13.75
N THR A 393 -32.92 -0.64 14.59
CA THR A 393 -34.13 -1.46 14.74
C THR A 393 -35.26 -0.68 15.38
N LYS A 394 -34.99 0.18 16.37
CA LYS A 394 -36.00 1.09 16.93
C LYS A 394 -36.49 2.12 15.91
N GLU A 395 -35.61 2.68 15.08
CA GLU A 395 -35.98 3.58 14.00
C GLU A 395 -36.92 2.90 13.01
N VAL A 396 -36.58 1.68 12.55
CA VAL A 396 -37.44 0.88 11.66
C VAL A 396 -38.80 0.56 12.31
N GLN A 397 -38.82 0.20 13.60
CA GLN A 397 -40.08 -0.04 14.33
C GLN A 397 -40.93 1.22 14.45
N ILE A 398 -40.31 2.39 14.63
CA ILE A 398 -41.02 3.68 14.66
C ILE A 398 -41.58 4.00 13.28
N ASP A 399 -40.82 3.78 12.22
CA ASP A 399 -41.27 4.02 10.85
C ASP A 399 -42.44 3.08 10.47
N GLU A 400 -42.33 1.78 10.78
CA GLU A 400 -43.43 0.81 10.59
C GLU A 400 -44.68 1.19 11.40
N PHE A 401 -44.51 1.71 12.62
CA PHE A 401 -45.61 2.21 13.42
C PHE A 401 -46.23 3.48 12.80
N LEU A 402 -45.42 4.43 12.33
CA LEU A 402 -45.91 5.66 11.71
C LEU A 402 -46.66 5.38 10.41
N ASP A 403 -46.17 4.42 9.61
CA ASP A 403 -46.83 4.00 8.37
C ASP A 403 -48.18 3.33 8.63
N SER A 404 -48.29 2.52 9.70
CA SER A 404 -49.54 1.84 10.09
C SER A 404 -50.48 2.67 10.97
N TYR A 405 -50.01 3.79 11.52
CA TYR A 405 -50.77 4.59 12.49
C TYR A 405 -52.04 5.20 11.89
N GLU A 406 -51.96 5.78 10.68
CA GLU A 406 -53.11 6.44 10.06
C GLU A 406 -54.20 5.41 9.68
N GLU A 407 -53.80 4.21 9.26
CA GLU A 407 -54.73 3.11 8.98
C GLU A 407 -55.43 2.66 10.27
N LEU A 408 -54.66 2.38 11.33
CA LEU A 408 -55.22 1.95 12.62
C LEU A 408 -56.14 3.02 13.23
N LYS A 409 -55.75 4.29 13.14
CA LYS A 409 -56.56 5.42 13.59
C LYS A 409 -57.87 5.50 12.81
N SER A 410 -57.84 5.40 11.49
CA SER A 410 -59.06 5.41 10.67
C SER A 410 -60.00 4.25 11.03
N GLU A 411 -59.45 3.06 11.31
CA GLU A 411 -60.23 1.90 11.72
C GLU A 411 -60.91 2.11 13.08
N GLN A 412 -60.20 2.72 14.04
CA GLN A 412 -60.76 3.08 15.34
C GLN A 412 -61.83 4.17 15.22
N GLU A 413 -61.62 5.19 14.39
CA GLU A 413 -62.60 6.25 14.13
C GLU A 413 -63.89 5.67 13.52
N VAL A 414 -63.77 4.74 12.57
CA VAL A 414 -64.93 4.02 12.00
C VAL A 414 -65.65 3.19 13.06
N ARG A 415 -64.93 2.46 13.92
CA ARG A 415 -65.55 1.71 15.04
C ARG A 415 -66.29 2.63 16.02
N ILE A 416 -65.70 3.77 16.38
CA ILE A 416 -66.34 4.77 17.24
C ILE A 416 -67.60 5.35 16.56
N ALA A 417 -67.54 5.62 15.26
CA ALA A 417 -68.70 6.08 14.49
C ALA A 417 -69.83 5.03 14.47
N GLN A 418 -69.48 3.74 14.33
CA GLN A 418 -70.45 2.65 14.40
C GLN A 418 -71.12 2.54 15.78
N PHE A 419 -70.33 2.55 16.86
CA PHE A 419 -70.89 2.50 18.22
C PHE A 419 -71.72 3.72 18.55
N SER A 420 -71.30 4.92 18.15
CA SER A 420 -72.09 6.13 18.36
C SER A 420 -73.42 6.11 17.59
N ALA A 421 -73.43 5.61 16.35
CA ALA A 421 -74.66 5.42 15.59
C ALA A 421 -75.60 4.39 16.25
N GLU A 422 -75.04 3.31 16.79
CA GLU A 422 -75.81 2.31 17.52
C GLU A 422 -76.40 2.85 18.83
N ILE A 423 -75.63 3.62 19.59
CA ILE A 423 -76.12 4.32 20.79
C ILE A 423 -77.26 5.27 20.42
N VAL A 424 -77.11 6.09 19.38
CA VAL A 424 -78.19 6.99 18.93
C VAL A 424 -79.43 6.20 18.52
N ARG A 425 -79.27 5.10 17.79
CA ARG A 425 -80.39 4.21 17.41
C ARG A 425 -81.12 3.66 18.64
N LEU A 426 -80.39 3.23 19.67
CA LEU A 426 -80.96 2.75 20.92
C LEU A 426 -81.69 3.88 21.67
N LEU A 427 -81.11 5.09 21.71
CA LEU A 427 -81.74 6.26 22.32
C LEU A 427 -83.02 6.69 21.58
N GLU A 428 -83.03 6.64 20.25
CA GLU A 428 -84.24 6.88 19.45
C GLU A 428 -85.32 5.83 19.72
N LEU A 429 -84.94 4.55 19.87
CA LEU A 429 -85.86 3.47 20.20
C LEU A 429 -86.50 3.71 21.58
N ILE A 430 -85.69 4.08 22.57
CA ILE A 430 -86.16 4.43 23.91
C ILE A 430 -87.08 5.66 23.86
N SER A 431 -86.71 6.71 23.11
CA SER A 431 -87.54 7.91 22.96
C SER A 431 -88.89 7.63 22.30
N ARG A 432 -88.93 6.79 21.26
CA ARG A 432 -90.18 6.31 20.65
C ARG A 432 -91.02 5.53 21.66
N ASN A 433 -90.42 4.64 22.45
CA ASN A 433 -91.13 3.92 23.52
C ASN A 433 -91.67 4.86 24.61
N CYS A 434 -90.91 5.88 25.01
CA CYS A 434 -91.37 6.89 25.97
C CYS A 434 -92.57 7.70 25.44
N SER A 435 -92.58 8.03 24.15
CA SER A 435 -93.73 8.71 23.53
C SER A 435 -95.01 7.83 23.48
N ILE A 436 -94.85 6.50 23.39
CA ILE A 436 -95.96 5.55 23.50
C ILE A 436 -96.48 5.50 24.94
N THR A 437 -95.60 5.60 25.95
CA THR A 437 -96.00 5.68 27.35
C THR A 437 -96.65 7.04 27.71
N ASP A 438 -96.27 8.15 27.08
CA ASP A 438 -96.95 9.43 27.31
C ASP A 438 -98.39 9.46 26.77
N LEU A 439 -98.70 8.70 25.70
CA LEU A 439 -100.09 8.45 25.29
C LEU A 439 -100.89 7.63 26.32
N SER A 440 -100.22 6.89 27.21
CA SER A 440 -100.85 6.12 28.29
C SER A 440 -101.07 6.92 29.59
N ALA A 441 -100.49 8.10 29.72
CA ALA A 441 -100.51 8.90 30.95
C ALA A 441 -101.80 9.73 31.19
N ASN A 442 -102.79 9.65 30.29
CA ASN A 442 -104.09 10.37 30.39
C ASN A 442 -105.24 9.53 30.98
N VAL A 443 -104.96 8.47 31.74
CA VAL A 443 -105.96 7.77 32.56
C VAL A 443 -105.49 7.76 34.01
N THR A 444 -105.91 8.78 34.75
CA THR A 444 -105.92 8.77 36.21
C THR A 444 -106.93 7.72 36.68
N GLY A 445 -106.43 6.61 37.21
CA GLY A 445 -107.24 5.58 37.85
C GLY A 445 -106.31 4.56 38.44
N MET A 446 -106.05 4.67 39.74
CA MET A 446 -105.39 3.65 40.52
C MET A 446 -106.29 2.41 40.48
N ASP A 447 -106.04 1.52 39.52
CA ASP A 447 -106.74 0.27 39.41
C ASP A 447 -105.89 -0.80 40.07
N THR A 448 -106.35 -1.19 41.26
CA THR A 448 -105.98 -2.39 42.01
C THR A 448 -106.41 -3.64 41.22
N ALA A 449 -105.88 -3.79 40.01
CA ALA A 449 -106.22 -4.87 39.06
C ALA A 449 -104.98 -5.67 38.62
N GLY A 450 -103.88 -5.61 39.37
CA GLY A 450 -102.70 -6.48 39.19
C GLY A 450 -102.71 -7.73 40.08
N VAL A 451 -103.42 -7.69 41.20
CA VAL A 451 -103.59 -8.86 42.09
C VAL A 451 -104.81 -9.71 41.69
N GLU A 452 -105.74 -9.15 40.91
CA GLU A 452 -106.87 -9.89 40.31
C GLU A 452 -106.62 -10.36 38.87
N LYS A 453 -105.45 -10.07 38.27
CA LYS A 453 -105.02 -10.64 36.96
C LYS A 453 -104.13 -11.88 37.07
N PHE A 454 -104.09 -12.52 38.24
CA PHE A 454 -103.57 -13.88 38.39
C PHE A 454 -104.54 -14.98 37.91
N ASN A 455 -105.70 -14.60 37.35
CA ASN A 455 -106.74 -15.53 36.88
C ASN A 455 -106.97 -15.54 35.36
N ASP A 456 -106.15 -14.85 34.54
CA ASP A 456 -106.25 -14.95 33.07
C ASP A 456 -105.18 -15.90 32.51
N GLU A 457 -105.60 -17.12 32.18
CA GLU A 457 -104.81 -18.30 31.82
C GLU A 457 -103.96 -18.21 30.52
N THR A 458 -103.68 -17.04 29.94
CA THR A 458 -103.04 -16.98 28.60
C THR A 458 -101.93 -15.94 28.38
N ALA A 459 -101.52 -15.14 29.38
CA ALA A 459 -100.44 -14.15 29.19
C ALA A 459 -99.23 -14.26 30.14
N ILE A 460 -99.23 -15.17 31.12
CA ILE A 460 -98.22 -15.22 32.20
C ILE A 460 -96.95 -16.02 31.81
N ALA A 461 -97.02 -16.89 30.80
CA ALA A 461 -95.94 -17.81 30.51
C ALA A 461 -94.72 -17.14 29.86
N SER A 462 -94.89 -16.26 28.86
CA SER A 462 -93.77 -15.75 28.05
C SER A 462 -92.88 -14.75 28.79
N GLU A 463 -93.45 -13.81 29.55
CA GLU A 463 -92.66 -12.82 30.29
C GLU A 463 -91.94 -13.46 31.50
N LEU A 464 -92.56 -14.45 32.13
CA LEU A 464 -91.92 -15.24 33.17
C LEU A 464 -90.85 -16.18 32.60
N GLN A 465 -91.04 -16.70 31.39
CA GLN A 465 -90.03 -17.45 30.64
C GLN A 465 -88.83 -16.56 30.31
N ASP A 466 -89.03 -15.33 29.83
CA ASP A 466 -87.94 -14.41 29.51
C ASP A 466 -87.15 -13.97 30.75
N LEU A 467 -87.84 -13.73 31.88
CA LEU A 467 -87.18 -13.45 33.15
C LEU A 467 -86.41 -14.68 33.66
N HIS A 468 -86.97 -15.88 33.52
CA HIS A 468 -86.31 -17.13 33.86
C HIS A 468 -85.06 -17.37 33.00
N VAL A 469 -85.12 -17.08 31.70
CA VAL A 469 -83.99 -17.17 30.77
C VAL A 469 -82.89 -16.19 31.15
N ARG A 470 -83.21 -14.92 31.46
CA ARG A 470 -82.18 -13.96 31.91
C ARG A 470 -81.51 -14.37 33.22
N LEU A 471 -82.29 -14.81 34.20
CA LEU A 471 -81.75 -15.33 35.46
C LEU A 471 -80.90 -16.58 35.23
N GLN A 472 -81.28 -17.44 34.29
CA GLN A 472 -80.51 -18.61 33.91
C GLN A 472 -79.20 -18.23 33.21
N GLU A 473 -79.22 -17.23 32.32
CA GLU A 473 -78.02 -16.67 31.66
C GLU A 473 -77.07 -16.00 32.67
N GLU A 474 -77.61 -15.21 33.61
CA GLU A 474 -76.83 -14.62 34.70
C GLU A 474 -76.21 -15.69 35.60
N MET A 475 -76.97 -16.74 35.93
CA MET A 475 -76.46 -17.87 36.73
C MET A 475 -75.34 -18.61 35.99
N ILE A 476 -75.48 -18.84 34.68
CA ILE A 476 -74.43 -19.46 33.84
C ILE A 476 -73.18 -18.56 33.79
N SER A 477 -73.35 -17.26 33.57
CA SER A 477 -72.22 -16.30 33.56
C SER A 477 -71.53 -16.23 34.93
N LEU A 478 -72.28 -16.34 36.02
CA LEU A 478 -71.74 -16.29 37.38
C LEU A 478 -70.99 -17.60 37.69
N ASP A 479 -71.54 -18.76 37.32
CA ASP A 479 -70.86 -20.07 37.41
C ASP A 479 -69.55 -20.08 36.60
N GLU A 480 -69.54 -19.50 35.39
CA GLU A 480 -68.33 -19.37 34.59
C GLU A 480 -67.27 -18.49 35.27
N SER A 481 -67.68 -17.36 35.85
CA SER A 481 -66.78 -16.48 36.59
C SER A 481 -66.23 -17.15 37.86
N GLU A 482 -67.06 -17.91 38.57
CA GLU A 482 -66.68 -18.66 39.76
C GLU A 482 -65.71 -19.80 39.42
N ARG A 483 -65.92 -20.46 38.27
CA ARG A 483 -65.00 -21.48 37.75
C ARG A 483 -63.64 -20.88 37.37
N ARG A 484 -63.60 -19.68 36.76
CA ARG A 484 -62.35 -18.97 36.46
C ARG A 484 -61.62 -18.60 37.76
N LEU A 485 -62.32 -18.02 38.73
CA LEU A 485 -61.73 -17.66 40.02
C LEU A 485 -61.20 -18.88 40.79
N ARG A 486 -61.88 -20.03 40.72
CA ARG A 486 -61.35 -21.29 41.28
C ARG A 486 -60.05 -21.72 40.60
N ASN A 487 -60.02 -21.72 39.27
CA ASN A 487 -58.81 -22.08 38.53
C ASN A 487 -57.65 -21.12 38.85
N ASP A 488 -57.91 -19.82 38.97
CA ASP A 488 -56.89 -18.83 39.32
C ASP A 488 -56.39 -19.02 40.76
N ALA A 489 -57.29 -19.35 41.69
CA ALA A 489 -56.92 -19.70 43.06
C ALA A 489 -56.06 -20.96 43.12
N GLU A 490 -56.43 -22.01 42.38
CA GLU A 490 -55.64 -23.25 42.27
C GLU A 490 -54.25 -22.97 41.66
N ASN A 491 -54.19 -22.19 40.58
CA ASN A 491 -52.92 -21.78 39.97
C ASN A 491 -52.04 -20.99 40.94
N LEU A 492 -52.60 -20.03 41.67
CA LEU A 492 -51.87 -19.27 42.68
C LEU A 492 -51.36 -20.17 43.81
N THR A 493 -52.15 -21.15 44.27
CA THR A 493 -51.68 -22.10 45.28
C THR A 493 -50.54 -22.97 44.77
N HIS A 494 -50.57 -23.41 43.50
CA HIS A 494 -49.48 -24.18 42.90
C HIS A 494 -48.21 -23.34 42.75
N VAL A 495 -48.34 -22.06 42.35
CA VAL A 495 -47.19 -21.14 42.27
C VAL A 495 -46.59 -20.89 43.65
N MET A 496 -47.42 -20.71 44.68
CA MET A 496 -46.95 -20.55 46.06
C MET A 496 -46.20 -21.78 46.56
N GLN A 497 -46.71 -23.00 46.30
CA GLN A 497 -46.04 -24.25 46.67
C GLN A 497 -44.72 -24.45 45.92
N ALA A 498 -44.68 -24.14 44.63
CA ALA A 498 -43.45 -24.21 43.85
C ALA A 498 -42.40 -23.19 44.34
N MET A 499 -42.84 -22.00 44.75
CA MET A 499 -41.97 -20.97 45.30
C MET A 499 -41.46 -21.33 46.70
N SER A 500 -42.28 -21.95 47.56
CA SER A 500 -41.83 -22.43 48.87
C SER A 500 -40.82 -23.58 48.73
N SER A 501 -41.05 -24.55 47.85
CA SER A 501 -40.08 -25.63 47.62
C SER A 501 -38.75 -25.13 47.07
N ARG A 502 -38.75 -24.11 46.21
CA ARG A 502 -37.51 -23.46 45.78
C ARG A 502 -36.82 -22.72 46.92
N MET A 503 -37.56 -22.05 47.81
CA MET A 503 -36.97 -21.42 49.00
C MET A 503 -36.30 -22.45 49.91
N ASP A 504 -36.91 -23.62 50.11
CA ASP A 504 -36.33 -24.71 50.90
C ASP A 504 -35.04 -25.25 50.26
N GLU A 505 -34.96 -25.32 48.92
CA GLU A 505 -33.72 -25.67 48.20
C GLU A 505 -32.59 -24.63 48.38
N PHE A 506 -32.93 -23.36 48.58
CA PHE A 506 -31.97 -22.28 48.79
C PHE A 506 -31.61 -22.07 50.28
N GLU A 507 -32.38 -22.60 51.23
CA GLU A 507 -32.04 -22.50 52.66
C GLU A 507 -30.77 -23.30 53.03
N ASP A 508 -30.41 -24.32 52.25
CA ASP A 508 -29.20 -25.12 52.49
C ASP A 508 -27.91 -24.47 51.96
N HIS A 509 -27.70 -23.21 52.34
CA HIS A 509 -26.48 -22.46 52.04
C HIS A 509 -25.23 -23.07 52.69
N GLU A 510 -25.39 -23.82 53.77
CA GLU A 510 -24.28 -24.38 54.53
C GLU A 510 -23.72 -25.64 53.86
N SER A 511 -24.56 -26.52 53.31
CA SER A 511 -24.10 -27.64 52.48
C SER A 511 -23.50 -27.15 51.16
N LEU A 512 -24.09 -26.14 50.52
CA LEU A 512 -23.56 -25.55 49.28
C LEU A 512 -22.18 -24.89 49.51
N ARG A 513 -21.98 -24.26 50.66
CA ARG A 513 -20.69 -23.70 51.08
C ARG A 513 -19.67 -24.79 51.39
N ALA A 514 -20.08 -25.90 51.99
CA ALA A 514 -19.22 -27.04 52.25
C ALA A 514 -18.77 -27.72 50.95
N ASP A 515 -19.68 -27.93 50.00
CA ASP A 515 -19.41 -28.53 48.69
C ASP A 515 -18.49 -27.66 47.82
N THR A 516 -18.74 -26.35 47.78
CA THR A 516 -17.86 -25.40 47.09
C THR A 516 -16.48 -25.33 47.75
N GLY A 517 -16.41 -25.39 49.08
CA GLY A 517 -15.16 -25.50 49.84
C GLY A 517 -14.37 -26.78 49.53
N GLN A 518 -15.05 -27.94 49.47
CA GLN A 518 -14.41 -29.21 49.11
C GLN A 518 -13.92 -29.21 47.66
N LYS A 519 -14.71 -28.68 46.72
CA LYS A 519 -14.31 -28.52 45.32
C LYS A 519 -13.08 -27.62 45.20
N ARG A 520 -13.05 -26.48 45.91
CA ARG A 520 -11.88 -25.58 45.94
C ARG A 520 -10.62 -26.29 46.46
N LEU A 521 -10.74 -27.02 47.58
CA LEU A 521 -9.61 -27.80 48.13
C LEU A 521 -9.16 -28.94 47.22
N GLY A 522 -10.09 -29.54 46.46
CA GLY A 522 -9.77 -30.53 45.43
C GLY A 522 -9.00 -29.92 44.26
N LEU A 523 -9.44 -28.76 43.78
CA LEU A 523 -8.79 -28.01 42.71
C LEU A 523 -7.41 -27.49 43.12
N GLU A 524 -7.24 -26.99 44.34
CA GLU A 524 -5.94 -26.57 44.88
C GLU A 524 -4.94 -27.73 44.98
N ARG A 525 -5.40 -28.92 45.39
CA ARG A 525 -4.56 -30.13 45.38
C ARG A 525 -4.13 -30.50 43.96
N ARG A 526 -5.08 -30.50 43.03
CA ARG A 526 -4.79 -30.83 41.62
C ARG A 526 -3.88 -29.79 40.96
N LEU A 527 -4.01 -28.52 41.33
CA LEU A 527 -3.12 -27.46 40.87
C LEU A 527 -1.69 -27.69 41.37
N LYS A 528 -1.50 -28.04 42.64
CA LYS A 528 -0.18 -28.40 43.19
C LYS A 528 0.41 -29.64 42.53
N GLU A 529 -0.40 -30.68 42.30
CA GLU A 529 0.03 -31.89 41.58
C GLU A 529 0.46 -31.56 40.15
N LEU A 530 -0.32 -30.76 39.42
CA LEU A 530 0.01 -30.33 38.06
C LEU A 530 1.25 -29.44 38.03
N GLN A 531 1.43 -28.56 39.02
CA GLN A 531 2.61 -27.71 39.13
C GLN A 531 3.90 -28.50 39.37
N VAL A 532 3.82 -29.67 40.02
CA VAL A 532 4.95 -30.59 40.18
C VAL A 532 5.19 -31.42 38.91
N LEU A 533 4.14 -31.79 38.17
CA LEU A 533 4.27 -32.58 36.94
C LEU A 533 4.66 -31.74 35.70
N LEU A 534 4.34 -30.45 35.69
CA LEU A 534 4.58 -29.55 34.56
C LEU A 534 6.06 -29.51 34.14
N PRO A 535 7.05 -29.34 35.04
CA PRO A 535 8.46 -29.31 34.67
C PRO A 535 8.93 -30.63 34.05
N ASP A 536 8.46 -31.77 34.58
CA ASP A 536 8.82 -33.09 34.04
C ASP A 536 8.25 -33.29 32.63
N VAL A 537 7.00 -32.85 32.40
CA VAL A 537 6.36 -32.89 31.08
C VAL A 537 7.07 -31.93 30.12
N GLU A 538 7.45 -30.73 30.55
CA GLU A 538 8.19 -29.77 29.73
C GLU A 538 9.57 -30.30 29.34
N VAL A 539 10.29 -30.93 30.28
CA VAL A 539 11.59 -31.57 30.00
C VAL A 539 11.40 -32.72 29.01
N ASN A 540 10.39 -33.57 29.21
CA ASN A 540 10.06 -34.64 28.27
C ASN A 540 9.69 -34.11 26.88
N ASN A 541 8.91 -33.03 26.81
CA ASN A 541 8.52 -32.40 25.55
C ASN A 541 9.74 -31.82 24.83
N LYS A 542 10.62 -31.10 25.56
CA LYS A 542 11.90 -30.63 25.03
C LYS A 542 12.77 -31.78 24.50
N GLN A 543 12.84 -32.90 25.21
CA GLN A 543 13.57 -34.09 24.74
C GLN A 543 12.94 -34.72 23.49
N VAL A 544 11.61 -34.81 23.43
CA VAL A 544 10.90 -35.35 22.26
C VAL A 544 11.07 -34.44 21.05
N LEU A 545 10.98 -33.12 21.24
CA LEU A 545 11.23 -32.13 20.19
C LEU A 545 12.67 -32.18 19.70
N ALA A 546 13.64 -32.35 20.60
CA ALA A 546 15.03 -32.54 20.22
C ALA A 546 15.22 -33.82 19.39
N LYS A 547 14.65 -34.95 19.82
CA LYS A 547 14.67 -36.22 19.05
C LYS A 547 14.00 -36.08 17.69
N LEU A 548 12.89 -35.35 17.62
CA LEU A 548 12.17 -35.06 16.38
C LEU A 548 13.00 -34.18 15.45
N SER A 549 13.69 -33.17 15.99
CA SER A 549 14.62 -32.33 15.23
C SER A 549 15.78 -33.15 14.67
N THR A 550 16.41 -34.00 15.49
CA THR A 550 17.52 -34.85 15.05
C THR A 550 17.08 -35.87 13.99
N THR A 551 15.90 -36.46 14.16
CA THR A 551 15.37 -37.42 13.16
C THR A 551 14.96 -36.74 11.87
N LYS A 552 14.38 -35.53 11.93
CA LYS A 552 14.12 -34.71 10.74
C LYS A 552 15.42 -34.33 10.02
N ALA A 553 16.46 -33.92 10.75
CA ALA A 553 17.76 -33.62 10.15
C ALA A 553 18.37 -34.84 9.47
N GLN A 554 18.37 -36.01 10.14
CA GLN A 554 18.83 -37.28 9.54
C GLN A 554 18.02 -37.67 8.30
N LEU A 555 16.72 -37.35 8.29
CA LEU A 555 15.84 -37.66 7.18
C LEU A 555 16.06 -36.69 6.01
N ASP A 556 16.22 -35.39 6.27
CA ASP A 556 16.54 -34.38 5.24
C ASP A 556 17.98 -34.53 4.70
N GLU A 557 18.94 -35.08 5.48
CA GLU A 557 20.28 -35.48 5.02
C GLU A 557 20.26 -36.73 4.13
N ASN A 558 19.20 -37.54 4.18
CA ASN A 558 19.07 -38.71 3.33
C ASN A 558 18.61 -38.31 1.91
N ASP A 559 19.50 -38.48 0.92
CA ASP A 559 19.23 -38.21 -0.49
C ASP A 559 18.01 -38.97 -1.04
N GLU A 560 17.73 -40.19 -0.56
CA GLU A 560 16.54 -40.95 -0.95
C GLU A 560 15.25 -40.28 -0.45
N TYR A 561 15.27 -39.67 0.73
CA TYR A 561 14.12 -38.96 1.25
C TYR A 561 13.88 -37.64 0.53
N THR A 562 14.93 -36.88 0.20
CA THR A 562 14.78 -35.63 -0.55
C THR A 562 14.22 -35.90 -1.96
N THR A 563 14.68 -36.96 -2.62
CA THR A 563 14.12 -37.40 -3.91
C THR A 563 12.67 -37.85 -3.78
N LEU A 564 12.31 -38.62 -2.75
CA LEU A 564 10.94 -39.08 -2.51
C LEU A 564 10.00 -37.90 -2.17
N LYS A 565 10.44 -36.94 -1.35
CA LYS A 565 9.72 -35.68 -1.04
C LYS A 565 9.46 -34.85 -2.29
N ASN A 566 10.42 -34.79 -3.22
CA ASN A 566 10.25 -34.11 -4.50
C ASN A 566 9.26 -34.84 -5.42
N VAL A 567 9.29 -36.18 -5.44
CA VAL A 567 8.30 -36.99 -6.17
C VAL A 567 6.91 -36.82 -5.57
N GLN A 568 6.78 -36.81 -4.24
CA GLN A 568 5.51 -36.57 -3.55
C GLN A 568 4.93 -35.19 -3.89
N LYS A 569 5.75 -34.14 -3.90
CA LYS A 569 5.30 -32.79 -4.31
C LYS A 569 4.83 -32.75 -5.77
N LYS A 570 5.55 -33.42 -6.68
CA LYS A 570 5.12 -33.54 -8.08
C LYS A 570 3.81 -34.31 -8.20
N TRP A 571 3.63 -35.37 -7.42
CA TRP A 571 2.40 -36.15 -7.38
C TRP A 571 1.23 -35.31 -6.86
N GLN A 572 1.40 -34.57 -5.77
CA GLN A 572 0.38 -33.65 -5.24
C GLN A 572 -0.01 -32.56 -6.25
N TYR A 573 0.97 -31.98 -6.95
CA TYR A 573 0.69 -31.00 -8.01
C TYR A 573 -0.11 -31.61 -9.17
N ILE A 574 0.25 -32.83 -9.60
CA ILE A 574 -0.49 -33.55 -10.65
C ILE A 574 -1.90 -33.93 -10.16
N GLU A 575 -2.06 -34.29 -8.89
CA GLU A 575 -3.36 -34.62 -8.29
C GLU A 575 -4.25 -33.38 -8.22
N GLN A 576 -3.72 -32.24 -7.77
CA GLN A 576 -4.44 -30.96 -7.76
C GLN A 576 -4.84 -30.53 -9.17
N ASN A 577 -3.93 -30.63 -10.16
CA ASN A 577 -4.26 -30.34 -11.56
C ASN A 577 -5.30 -31.32 -12.13
N ASN A 578 -5.28 -32.59 -11.74
CA ASN A 578 -6.34 -33.53 -12.14
C ASN A 578 -7.68 -33.18 -11.51
N ALA A 579 -7.70 -32.72 -10.27
CA ALA A 579 -8.92 -32.29 -9.60
C ALA A 579 -9.52 -31.07 -10.30
N THR A 580 -8.70 -30.05 -10.61
CA THR A 580 -9.17 -28.86 -11.35
C THR A 580 -9.60 -29.23 -12.77
N LEU A 581 -8.87 -30.09 -13.48
CA LEU A 581 -9.29 -30.57 -14.80
C LEU A 581 -10.61 -31.33 -14.74
N ARG A 582 -10.83 -32.19 -13.74
CA ARG A 582 -12.11 -32.87 -13.53
C ARG A 582 -13.23 -31.89 -13.24
N GLU A 583 -12.98 -30.88 -12.42
CA GLU A 583 -13.97 -29.83 -12.15
C GLU A 583 -14.33 -29.08 -13.44
N THR A 584 -13.34 -28.66 -14.23
CA THR A 584 -13.59 -28.01 -15.53
C THR A 584 -14.30 -28.93 -16.52
N ALA A 585 -14.05 -30.23 -16.48
CA ALA A 585 -14.79 -31.20 -17.29
C ALA A 585 -16.25 -31.30 -16.82
N THR A 586 -16.50 -31.37 -15.51
CA THR A 586 -17.86 -31.41 -14.97
C THR A 586 -18.64 -30.12 -15.23
N THR A 587 -17.99 -28.95 -15.19
CA THR A 587 -18.65 -27.69 -15.52
C THR A 587 -18.95 -27.61 -17.01
N LYS A 588 -18.03 -28.04 -17.88
CA LYS A 588 -18.27 -28.14 -19.32
C LYS A 588 -19.36 -29.16 -19.66
N ASP A 589 -19.39 -30.31 -18.99
CA ASP A 589 -20.45 -31.31 -19.14
C ASP A 589 -21.79 -30.72 -18.68
N ALA A 590 -21.83 -29.95 -17.58
CA ALA A 590 -23.04 -29.27 -17.13
C ALA A 590 -23.51 -28.20 -18.13
N GLU A 591 -22.60 -27.41 -18.71
CA GLU A 591 -22.90 -26.41 -19.74
C GLU A 591 -23.38 -27.05 -21.06
N THR A 592 -22.87 -28.22 -21.41
CA THR A 592 -23.17 -28.92 -22.68
C THR A 592 -24.27 -29.98 -22.55
N ASN A 593 -24.76 -30.24 -21.35
CA ASN A 593 -25.84 -31.20 -21.13
C ASN A 593 -27.20 -30.60 -21.53
N TYR A 594 -27.51 -30.69 -22.82
CA TYR A 594 -28.81 -30.29 -23.38
C TYR A 594 -29.91 -31.36 -23.21
N SER A 595 -29.73 -32.39 -22.37
CA SER A 595 -30.74 -33.44 -22.14
C SER A 595 -32.07 -32.86 -21.66
N ASN A 596 -32.03 -31.95 -20.67
CA ASN A 596 -33.24 -31.34 -20.12
C ASN A 596 -33.98 -30.50 -21.18
N LEU A 597 -33.24 -29.77 -22.03
CA LEU A 597 -33.82 -28.98 -23.10
C LEU A 597 -34.42 -29.87 -24.20
N LYS A 598 -33.75 -31.00 -24.50
CA LYS A 598 -34.26 -32.02 -25.42
C LYS A 598 -35.54 -32.65 -24.89
N ASP A 599 -35.59 -33.02 -23.62
CA ASP A 599 -36.76 -33.63 -22.99
C ASP A 599 -37.94 -32.65 -22.96
N GLU A 600 -37.70 -31.38 -22.67
CA GLU A 600 -38.74 -30.34 -22.72
C GLU A 600 -39.23 -30.06 -24.14
N ALA A 601 -38.33 -30.02 -25.13
CA ALA A 601 -38.71 -29.90 -26.54
C ALA A 601 -39.55 -31.11 -27.00
N MET A 602 -39.19 -32.32 -26.58
CA MET A 602 -39.97 -33.55 -26.84
C MET A 602 -41.34 -33.50 -26.15
N ARG A 603 -41.41 -32.97 -24.92
CA ARG A 603 -42.67 -32.77 -24.18
C ARG A 603 -43.59 -31.79 -24.90
N LEU A 604 -43.07 -30.63 -25.29
CA LEU A 604 -43.81 -29.61 -26.06
C LEU A 604 -44.24 -30.14 -27.43
N GLN A 605 -43.39 -30.92 -28.11
CA GLN A 605 -43.75 -31.59 -29.35
C GLN A 605 -44.91 -32.58 -29.13
N ALA A 606 -44.88 -33.36 -28.05
CA ALA A 606 -45.95 -34.28 -27.71
C ALA A 606 -47.27 -33.54 -27.39
N GLU A 607 -47.22 -32.44 -26.62
CA GLU A 607 -48.38 -31.59 -26.35
C GLU A 607 -48.94 -30.95 -27.62
N TYR A 608 -48.08 -30.42 -28.48
CA TYR A 608 -48.49 -29.84 -29.76
C TYR A 608 -49.14 -30.90 -30.65
N ASN A 609 -48.52 -32.09 -30.77
CA ASN A 609 -49.09 -33.20 -31.52
C ASN A 609 -50.43 -33.65 -30.95
N ALA A 610 -50.59 -33.70 -29.63
CA ALA A 610 -51.87 -34.02 -28.98
C ALA A 610 -52.95 -32.98 -29.30
N ASN A 611 -52.58 -31.69 -29.31
CA ASN A 611 -53.49 -30.60 -29.70
C ASN A 611 -53.88 -30.66 -31.19
N VAL A 612 -52.95 -30.98 -32.09
CA VAL A 612 -53.26 -31.17 -33.51
C VAL A 612 -54.18 -32.37 -33.74
N VAL A 613 -53.97 -33.47 -33.02
CA VAL A 613 -54.84 -34.65 -33.08
C VAL A 613 -56.23 -34.36 -32.52
N SER A 614 -56.34 -33.54 -31.46
CA SER A 614 -57.65 -33.14 -30.92
C SER A 614 -58.41 -32.22 -31.87
N TRP A 615 -57.71 -31.39 -32.65
CA TRP A 615 -58.32 -30.49 -33.65
C TRP A 615 -58.75 -31.21 -34.93
N THR A 616 -58.13 -32.36 -35.24
CA THR A 616 -58.40 -33.13 -36.46
C THR A 616 -59.41 -34.27 -36.27
N ARG A 617 -59.89 -34.53 -35.05
CA ARG A 617 -61.04 -35.43 -34.83
C ARG A 617 -62.35 -34.69 -35.14
N PRO A 618 -63.11 -35.10 -36.17
CA PRO A 618 -64.46 -34.59 -36.39
C PRO A 618 -65.35 -35.10 -35.24
N LYS A 619 -66.24 -34.22 -34.75
CA LYS A 619 -67.27 -34.58 -33.76
C LYS A 619 -68.18 -35.69 -34.25
#